data_AF-A0A1H3LGK5-F1
#
_entry.id   AF-A0A1H3LGK5-F1
#
_cell.length_a   1.000
_cell.length_b   1.000
_cell.length_c   1.000
_cell.angle_alpha   90.00
_cell.angle_beta   90.00
_cell.angle_gamma   90.00
#
_symmetry.space_group_name_H-M   'P 1'
#
loop_
_entity.id
_entity.type
_entity.pdbx_description
1 polymer ?
#
loop_
_entity_poly.entity_id
_entity_poly.type
_entity_poly.pdbx_seq_one_letter_code
_entity_poly.pdbx_strand_id
1 'polypeptide(L)'
;MADALDHLARPAGHLLARVDDLLSRFGAADDDPVWPLLRRVRALPGEAVAALASTLRAEPIAAAGVAVRARTTTYDEARVAVTAPVVWEGPAGDAFSAHAARLAAELTTATDALAATARLADEVADWATRTRARLAAVLAEVLTSGEAVAVVLGTNDAARAAVTIATRVLTALDAASTDAETIPRPAHGRRPAAGASPPASYERITRLSC
;
A
#
# COMPACT_ATOMS: atom_id res chain seq x y z
N MET A 1 -2.86 -13.03 10.93
CA MET A 1 -4.04 -13.56 11.68
C MET A 1 -5.30 -13.34 10.85
N ALA A 2 -6.28 -14.25 10.87
CA ALA A 2 -7.52 -14.06 10.10
C ALA A 2 -8.38 -12.96 10.73
N ASP A 3 -8.98 -12.09 9.91
CA ASP A 3 -9.90 -11.04 10.36
C ASP A 3 -11.35 -11.30 9.93
N ALA A 4 -12.26 -10.38 10.28
CA ALA A 4 -13.69 -10.52 9.98
C ALA A 4 -13.97 -10.68 8.47
N LEU A 5 -13.20 -10.01 7.60
CA LEU A 5 -13.36 -10.15 6.16
C LEU A 5 -12.97 -11.57 5.72
N ASP A 6 -11.92 -12.17 6.29
CA ASP A 6 -11.55 -13.55 5.98
C ASP A 6 -12.62 -14.57 6.37
N HIS A 7 -13.33 -14.32 7.47
CA HIS A 7 -14.44 -15.16 7.92
C HIS A 7 -15.68 -15.01 7.04
N LEU A 8 -15.95 -13.79 6.53
CA LEU A 8 -17.15 -13.48 5.75
C LEU A 8 -16.97 -13.69 4.23
N ALA A 9 -15.76 -13.56 3.71
CA ALA A 9 -15.50 -13.67 2.28
C ALA A 9 -15.88 -15.04 1.71
N ARG A 10 -15.65 -16.12 2.48
CA ARG A 10 -16.03 -17.48 2.04
C ARG A 10 -17.56 -17.67 1.96
N PRO A 11 -18.35 -17.40 3.01
CA PRO A 11 -19.81 -17.42 2.93
C PRO A 11 -20.38 -16.48 1.86
N ALA A 12 -19.83 -15.26 1.75
CA ALA A 12 -20.25 -14.28 0.77
C ALA A 12 -19.93 -14.68 -0.67
N GLY A 13 -18.85 -15.44 -0.90
CA GLY A 13 -18.40 -15.81 -2.25
C GLY A 13 -19.47 -16.52 -3.08
N HIS A 14 -20.24 -17.44 -2.48
CA HIS A 14 -21.33 -18.12 -3.19
C HIS A 14 -22.48 -17.18 -3.55
N LEU A 15 -22.84 -16.26 -2.65
CA LEU A 15 -23.88 -15.27 -2.90
C LEU A 15 -23.43 -14.30 -4.00
N LEU A 16 -22.21 -13.76 -3.89
CA LEU A 16 -21.68 -12.79 -4.83
C LEU A 16 -21.47 -13.40 -6.22
N ALA A 17 -21.07 -14.66 -6.34
CA ALA A 17 -21.01 -15.35 -7.62
C ALA A 17 -22.38 -15.43 -8.31
N ARG A 18 -23.47 -15.60 -7.55
CA ARG A 18 -24.84 -15.57 -8.09
C ARG A 18 -25.26 -14.15 -8.47
N VAL A 19 -24.87 -13.15 -7.68
CA VAL A 19 -25.10 -11.73 -8.01
C VAL A 19 -24.40 -11.38 -9.33
N ASP A 20 -23.15 -11.79 -9.49
CA ASP A 20 -22.36 -11.58 -10.70
C ASP A 20 -23.01 -12.24 -11.93
N ASP A 21 -23.50 -13.47 -11.79
CA ASP A 21 -24.23 -14.19 -12.84
C ASP A 21 -25.55 -13.49 -13.21
N LEU A 22 -26.34 -13.07 -12.22
CA LEU A 22 -27.60 -12.34 -12.45
C LEU A 22 -27.38 -11.00 -13.13
N LEU A 23 -26.38 -10.22 -12.70
CA LEU A 23 -26.00 -8.98 -13.36
C LEU A 23 -25.55 -9.20 -14.80
N SER A 24 -24.77 -10.26 -15.05
CA SER A 24 -24.27 -10.57 -16.39
C SER A 24 -25.38 -11.00 -17.34
N ARG A 25 -26.42 -11.69 -16.83
CA ARG A 25 -27.54 -12.20 -17.65
C ARG A 25 -28.65 -11.17 -17.87
N PHE A 26 -29.03 -10.46 -16.82
CA PHE A 26 -30.22 -9.60 -16.82
C PHE A 26 -29.89 -8.11 -16.82
N GLY A 27 -28.63 -7.75 -16.53
CA GLY A 27 -28.23 -6.36 -16.38
C GLY A 27 -28.91 -5.68 -15.19
N ALA A 28 -29.03 -4.36 -15.31
CA ALA A 28 -29.71 -3.46 -14.40
C ALA A 28 -30.47 -2.42 -15.25
N ALA A 29 -31.41 -1.68 -14.65
CA ALA A 29 -32.08 -0.58 -15.35
C ALA A 29 -31.07 0.52 -15.70
N ASP A 30 -31.36 1.32 -16.74
CA ASP A 30 -30.42 2.33 -17.24
C ASP A 30 -30.07 3.41 -16.19
N ASP A 31 -31.02 3.71 -15.30
CA ASP A 31 -30.91 4.66 -14.21
C ASP A 31 -30.35 4.07 -12.91
N ASP A 32 -30.04 2.76 -12.86
CA ASP A 32 -29.51 2.13 -11.67
C ASP A 32 -28.10 2.64 -11.31
N PRO A 33 -27.82 2.91 -10.02
CA PRO A 33 -26.55 3.45 -9.54
C PRO A 33 -25.37 2.47 -9.69
N VAL A 34 -25.65 1.21 -10.03
CA VAL A 34 -24.64 0.17 -10.23
C VAL A 34 -23.73 0.45 -11.44
N TRP A 35 -24.24 1.10 -12.50
CA TRP A 35 -23.47 1.31 -13.72
C TRP A 35 -22.28 2.27 -13.55
N PRO A 36 -22.42 3.47 -12.94
CA PRO A 36 -21.28 4.30 -12.61
C PRO A 36 -20.26 3.59 -11.72
N LEU A 37 -20.73 2.79 -10.75
CA LEU A 37 -19.88 2.05 -9.83
C LEU A 37 -19.05 0.98 -10.55
N LEU A 38 -19.66 0.18 -11.41
CA LEU A 38 -18.95 -0.81 -12.24
C LEU A 38 -17.89 -0.17 -13.15
N ARG A 39 -18.16 1.03 -13.69
CA ARG A 39 -17.18 1.77 -14.51
C ARG A 39 -15.99 2.27 -13.69
N ARG A 40 -16.20 2.67 -12.43
CA ARG A 40 -15.14 3.15 -11.53
C ARG A 40 -14.33 2.00 -10.96
N VAL A 41 -14.99 0.98 -10.41
CA VAL A 41 -14.36 -0.19 -9.79
C VAL A 41 -13.75 -1.13 -10.84
N ARG A 42 -14.32 -1.17 -12.05
CA ARG A 42 -13.86 -2.00 -13.19
C ARG A 42 -13.81 -3.50 -12.92
N ALA A 43 -14.63 -3.99 -12.00
CA ALA A 43 -14.76 -5.40 -11.67
C ALA A 43 -16.19 -5.68 -11.19
N LEU A 44 -16.61 -6.94 -11.33
CA LEU A 44 -17.85 -7.41 -10.71
C LEU A 44 -17.68 -7.51 -9.18
N PRO A 45 -18.76 -7.36 -8.39
CA PRO A 45 -18.65 -7.32 -6.93
C PRO A 45 -18.03 -8.59 -6.34
N GLY A 46 -18.33 -9.78 -6.85
CA GLY A 46 -17.70 -11.02 -6.36
C GLY A 46 -16.20 -11.08 -6.65
N GLU A 47 -15.80 -10.76 -7.88
CA GLU A 47 -14.40 -10.68 -8.28
C GLU A 47 -13.61 -9.67 -7.43
N ALA A 48 -14.16 -8.45 -7.28
CA ALA A 48 -13.51 -7.37 -6.54
C ALA A 48 -13.30 -7.72 -5.06
N VAL A 49 -14.32 -8.32 -4.41
CA VAL A 49 -14.22 -8.78 -3.02
C VAL A 49 -13.18 -9.88 -2.87
N ALA A 50 -13.14 -10.85 -3.78
CA ALA A 50 -12.16 -11.94 -3.73
C ALA A 50 -10.72 -11.43 -3.92
N ALA A 51 -10.51 -10.51 -4.86
CA ALA A 51 -9.22 -9.88 -5.09
C ALA A 51 -8.76 -9.08 -3.86
N LEU A 52 -9.62 -8.23 -3.31
CA LEU A 52 -9.28 -7.41 -2.13
C LEU A 52 -9.02 -8.27 -0.89
N ALA A 53 -9.89 -9.25 -0.62
CA ALA A 53 -9.74 -10.13 0.54
C ALA A 53 -8.40 -10.90 0.51
N SER A 54 -7.94 -11.33 -0.67
CA SER A 54 -6.68 -12.05 -0.82
C SER A 54 -5.44 -11.15 -0.80
N THR A 55 -5.48 -10.01 -1.51
CA THR A 55 -4.30 -9.18 -1.77
C THR A 55 -4.07 -8.07 -0.74
N LEU A 56 -5.14 -7.45 -0.23
CA LEU A 56 -5.02 -6.33 0.69
C LEU A 56 -4.78 -6.86 2.10
N ARG A 57 -3.51 -6.91 2.53
CA ARG A 57 -3.10 -7.41 3.85
C ARG A 57 -2.28 -6.36 4.59
N ALA A 58 -2.81 -5.86 5.71
CA ALA A 58 -2.18 -4.80 6.49
C ALA A 58 -0.88 -5.27 7.20
N GLU A 59 -0.86 -6.51 7.70
CA GLU A 59 0.26 -7.04 8.49
C GLU A 59 1.61 -7.01 7.74
N PRO A 60 1.73 -7.53 6.50
CA PRO A 60 2.99 -7.44 5.75
C PRO A 60 3.44 -5.99 5.50
N ILE A 61 2.50 -5.07 5.29
CA ILE A 61 2.79 -3.65 5.03
C ILE A 61 3.33 -2.99 6.29
N ALA A 62 2.67 -3.20 7.44
CA ALA A 62 3.12 -2.68 8.73
C ALA A 62 4.50 -3.25 9.11
N ALA A 63 4.72 -4.54 8.88
CA ALA A 63 6.02 -5.18 9.11
C ALA A 63 7.13 -4.56 8.23
N ALA A 64 6.82 -4.21 6.98
CA ALA A 64 7.75 -3.48 6.12
C ALA A 64 8.07 -2.09 6.68
N GLY A 65 7.09 -1.36 7.20
CA GLY A 65 7.31 -0.07 7.88
C GLY A 65 8.27 -0.18 9.08
N VAL A 66 8.10 -1.20 9.91
CA VAL A 66 9.02 -1.51 11.02
C VAL A 66 10.43 -1.82 10.53
N ALA A 67 10.55 -2.66 9.49
CA ALA A 67 11.85 -3.02 8.92
C ALA A 67 12.58 -1.81 8.31
N VAL A 68 11.85 -0.87 7.70
CA VAL A 68 12.41 0.39 7.19
C VAL A 68 12.92 1.27 8.33
N ARG A 69 12.14 1.43 9.41
CA ARG A 69 12.57 2.20 10.60
C ARG A 69 13.84 1.63 11.24
N ALA A 70 13.96 0.31 11.30
CA ALA A 70 15.17 -0.33 11.83
C ALA A 70 16.43 0.02 11.02
N ARG A 71 16.31 0.28 9.72
CA ARG A 71 17.44 0.71 8.88
C ARG A 71 17.86 2.16 9.16
N THR A 72 16.92 3.03 9.51
CA THR A 72 17.22 4.43 9.84
C THR A 72 18.29 4.56 10.92
N THR A 73 18.23 3.72 11.97
CA THR A 73 19.24 3.69 13.04
C THR A 73 20.66 3.46 12.49
N THR A 74 20.84 2.53 11.56
CA THR A 74 22.14 2.25 10.95
C THR A 74 22.68 3.43 10.14
N TYR A 75 21.81 4.17 9.44
CA TYR A 75 22.22 5.37 8.70
C TYR A 75 22.59 6.52 9.64
N ASP A 76 21.88 6.66 10.76
CA ASP A 76 22.21 7.64 11.80
C ASP A 76 23.56 7.33 12.48
N GLU A 77 23.83 6.07 12.80
CA GLU A 77 25.12 5.63 13.32
C GLU A 77 26.26 5.91 12.33
N ALA A 78 26.06 5.61 11.04
CA ALA A 78 27.03 5.92 9.99
C ALA A 78 27.27 7.43 9.87
N ARG A 79 26.21 8.24 9.99
CA ARG A 79 26.32 9.72 9.98
C ARG A 79 27.16 10.20 11.16
N VAL A 80 26.88 9.71 12.37
CA VAL A 80 27.67 10.04 13.57
C VAL A 80 29.13 9.68 13.37
N ALA A 81 29.43 8.47 12.87
CA ALA A 81 30.79 8.01 12.63
C ALA A 81 31.55 8.89 11.62
N VAL A 82 30.92 9.28 10.51
CA VAL A 82 31.54 10.13 9.48
C VAL A 82 31.78 11.56 9.98
N THR A 83 30.93 12.06 10.88
CA THR A 83 31.09 13.39 11.49
C THR A 83 31.95 13.41 12.75
N ALA A 84 32.51 12.27 13.15
CA ALA A 84 33.36 12.19 14.34
C ALA A 84 34.60 13.10 14.16
N PRO A 85 34.99 13.88 15.19
CA PRO A 85 36.15 14.75 15.10
C PRO A 85 37.42 13.97 14.79
N VAL A 86 38.17 14.40 13.78
CA VAL A 86 39.49 13.85 13.42
C VAL A 86 40.52 14.97 13.54
N VAL A 87 41.57 14.73 14.31
CA VAL A 87 42.70 15.67 14.42
C VAL A 87 43.65 15.41 13.25
N TRP A 88 43.32 15.95 12.10
CA TRP A 88 44.16 15.93 10.90
C TRP A 88 44.27 17.34 10.34
N GLU A 89 45.44 17.94 10.47
CA GLU A 89 45.70 19.31 10.04
C GLU A 89 46.27 19.39 8.62
N GLY A 90 46.08 20.55 8.00
CA GLY A 90 46.56 20.88 6.67
C GLY A 90 45.56 20.60 5.55
N PRO A 91 45.92 20.90 4.29
CA PRO A 91 44.98 20.89 3.16
C PRO A 91 44.27 19.54 2.93
N ALA A 92 44.91 18.43 3.29
CA ALA A 92 44.31 17.11 3.20
C ALA A 92 43.22 16.87 4.26
N GLY A 93 43.41 17.39 5.48
CA GLY A 93 42.40 17.37 6.55
C GLY A 93 41.18 18.24 6.22
N ASP A 94 41.40 19.41 5.60
CA ASP A 94 40.33 20.28 5.11
C ASP A 94 39.48 19.58 4.03
N ALA A 95 40.14 18.94 3.06
CA ALA A 95 39.48 18.19 2.00
C ALA A 95 38.69 16.98 2.54
N PHE A 96 39.25 16.27 3.53
CA PHE A 96 38.55 15.18 4.22
C PHE A 96 37.30 15.69 4.94
N SER A 97 37.42 16.78 5.71
CA SER A 97 36.32 17.38 6.45
C SER A 97 35.18 17.85 5.54
N ALA A 98 35.51 18.47 4.41
CA ALA A 98 34.52 18.85 3.39
C ALA A 98 33.79 17.63 2.80
N HIS A 99 34.52 16.54 2.53
CA HIS A 99 33.92 15.31 2.03
C HIS A 99 33.02 14.64 3.07
N ALA A 100 33.47 14.57 4.32
CA ALA A 100 32.71 14.02 5.44
C ALA A 100 31.40 14.80 5.66
N ALA A 101 31.44 16.13 5.59
CA ALA A 101 30.26 16.98 5.70
C ALA A 101 29.24 16.72 4.57
N ARG A 102 29.71 16.55 3.33
CA ARG A 102 28.84 16.20 2.19
C ARG A 102 28.20 14.83 2.38
N LEU A 103 28.98 13.82 2.76
CA LEU A 103 28.47 12.48 3.02
C LEU A 103 27.44 12.48 4.17
N ALA A 104 27.69 13.25 5.24
CA ALA A 104 26.74 13.40 6.33
C ALA A 104 25.39 13.99 5.86
N ALA A 105 25.42 14.99 4.97
CA ALA A 105 24.21 15.57 4.39
C ALA A 105 23.44 14.58 3.49
N GLU A 106 24.16 13.77 2.72
CA GLU A 106 23.57 12.68 1.91
C GLU A 106 22.91 11.63 2.82
N LEU A 107 23.56 11.24 3.92
CA LEU A 107 23.01 10.31 4.91
C LEU A 107 21.76 10.87 5.59
N THR A 108 21.73 12.16 5.95
CA THR A 108 20.51 12.81 6.47
C THR A 108 19.36 12.73 5.47
N THR A 109 19.62 13.06 4.20
CA THR A 109 18.59 12.98 3.15
C THR A 109 18.06 11.55 2.98
N ALA A 110 18.94 10.55 3.06
CA ALA A 110 18.54 9.15 2.99
C ALA A 110 17.69 8.72 4.20
N THR A 111 18.08 9.13 5.41
CA THR A 111 17.32 8.91 6.65
C THR A 111 15.92 9.51 6.56
N ASP A 112 15.80 10.76 6.09
CA ASP A 112 14.50 11.43 5.92
C ASP A 112 13.60 10.68 4.92
N ALA A 113 14.18 10.20 3.81
CA ALA A 113 13.46 9.40 2.83
C ALA A 113 12.99 8.04 3.39
N LEU A 114 13.82 7.37 4.20
CA LEU A 114 13.43 6.14 4.90
C LEU A 114 12.30 6.40 5.90
N ALA A 115 12.39 7.48 6.69
CA ALA A 115 11.35 7.87 7.63
C ALA A 115 10.01 8.17 6.92
N ALA A 116 10.05 8.87 5.79
CA ALA A 116 8.87 9.11 4.96
C ALA A 116 8.28 7.80 4.40
N THR A 117 9.12 6.87 3.97
CA THR A 117 8.69 5.55 3.48
C THR A 117 8.05 4.71 4.59
N ALA A 118 8.60 4.73 5.80
CA ALA A 118 8.00 4.05 6.94
C ALA A 118 6.62 4.63 7.29
N ARG A 119 6.50 5.96 7.31
CA ARG A 119 5.22 6.63 7.58
C ARG A 119 4.17 6.28 6.52
N LEU A 120 4.55 6.25 5.25
CA LEU A 120 3.68 5.79 4.17
C LEU A 120 3.20 4.36 4.41
N ALA A 121 4.10 3.46 4.81
CA ALA A 121 3.74 2.07 5.08
C ALA A 121 2.70 1.98 6.22
N ASP A 122 2.88 2.76 7.30
CA ASP A 122 1.92 2.83 8.40
C ASP A 122 0.55 3.35 7.91
N GLU A 123 0.52 4.44 7.14
CA GLU A 123 -0.73 5.01 6.57
C GLU A 123 -1.45 4.03 5.62
N VAL A 124 -0.72 3.30 4.79
CA VAL A 124 -1.27 2.26 3.90
C VAL A 124 -1.79 1.07 4.71
N ALA A 125 -1.10 0.65 5.76
CA ALA A 125 -1.54 -0.44 6.62
C ALA A 125 -2.84 -0.07 7.39
N ASP A 126 -2.95 1.17 7.86
CA ASP A 126 -4.15 1.68 8.50
C ASP A 126 -5.33 1.79 7.52
N TRP A 127 -5.09 2.29 6.31
CA TRP A 127 -6.08 2.29 5.25
C TRP A 127 -6.55 0.88 4.89
N ALA A 128 -5.62 -0.07 4.75
CA ALA A 128 -5.94 -1.46 4.48
C ALA A 128 -6.84 -2.07 5.58
N THR A 129 -6.50 -1.81 6.85
CA THR A 129 -7.27 -2.28 8.01
C THR A 129 -8.69 -1.71 8.01
N ARG A 130 -8.84 -0.39 7.83
CA ARG A 130 -10.16 0.27 7.78
C ARG A 130 -11.01 -0.20 6.60
N THR A 131 -10.39 -0.35 5.43
CA THR A 131 -11.04 -0.82 4.21
C THR A 131 -11.61 -2.23 4.41
N ARG A 132 -10.79 -3.15 4.95
CA ARG A 132 -11.22 -4.53 5.21
C ARG A 132 -12.34 -4.60 6.24
N ALA A 133 -12.25 -3.82 7.32
CA ALA A 133 -13.29 -3.76 8.34
C ALA A 133 -14.62 -3.22 7.77
N ARG A 134 -14.58 -2.17 6.95
CA ARG A 134 -15.76 -1.61 6.28
C ARG A 134 -16.40 -2.64 5.35
N LEU A 135 -15.59 -3.32 4.54
CA LEU A 135 -16.10 -4.35 3.63
C LEU A 135 -16.71 -5.53 4.39
N ALA A 136 -16.07 -5.97 5.48
CA ALA A 136 -16.62 -7.02 6.34
C ALA A 136 -18.00 -6.62 6.90
N ALA A 137 -18.17 -5.39 7.37
CA ALA A 137 -19.47 -4.90 7.85
C ALA A 137 -20.54 -4.96 6.75
N VAL A 138 -20.23 -4.46 5.55
CA VAL A 138 -21.16 -4.51 4.40
C VAL A 138 -21.50 -5.93 3.99
N LEU A 139 -20.53 -6.85 3.99
CA LEU A 139 -20.80 -8.26 3.70
C LEU A 139 -21.68 -8.93 4.75
N ALA A 140 -21.49 -8.60 6.04
CA ALA A 140 -22.36 -9.09 7.10
C ALA A 140 -23.81 -8.61 6.89
N GLU A 141 -24.01 -7.33 6.61
CA GLU A 141 -25.32 -6.76 6.31
C GLU A 141 -25.97 -7.43 5.09
N VAL A 142 -25.23 -7.57 3.99
CA VAL A 142 -25.68 -8.25 2.77
C VAL A 142 -26.07 -9.69 3.07
N LEU A 143 -25.26 -10.46 3.79
CA LEU A 143 -25.53 -11.86 4.10
C LEU A 143 -26.79 -12.06 4.96
N THR A 144 -27.13 -11.08 5.79
CA THR A 144 -28.34 -11.11 6.64
C THR A 144 -29.57 -10.47 5.98
N SER A 145 -29.45 -9.99 4.75
CA SER A 145 -30.51 -9.23 4.08
C SER A 145 -31.57 -10.11 3.41
N GLY A 146 -32.78 -9.56 3.23
CA GLY A 146 -33.84 -10.24 2.47
C GLY A 146 -33.49 -10.40 0.99
N GLU A 147 -32.70 -9.49 0.44
CA GLU A 147 -32.16 -9.55 -0.92
C GLU A 147 -31.27 -10.77 -1.12
N ALA A 148 -30.45 -11.13 -0.13
CA ALA A 148 -29.65 -12.35 -0.20
C ALA A 148 -30.54 -13.60 -0.25
N VAL A 149 -31.63 -13.63 0.52
CA VAL A 149 -32.61 -14.72 0.47
C VAL A 149 -33.27 -14.80 -0.91
N ALA A 150 -33.69 -13.66 -1.48
CA ALA A 150 -34.29 -13.59 -2.81
C ALA A 150 -33.35 -14.12 -3.91
N VAL A 151 -32.07 -13.72 -3.87
CA VAL A 151 -31.03 -14.22 -4.80
C VAL A 151 -30.76 -15.71 -4.58
N VAL A 152 -30.72 -16.17 -3.33
CA VAL A 152 -30.41 -17.58 -3.02
C VAL A 152 -31.54 -18.51 -3.43
N LEU A 153 -32.79 -18.10 -3.22
CA LEU A 153 -33.98 -18.87 -3.58
C LEU A 153 -34.41 -18.68 -5.04
N GLY A 154 -33.83 -17.70 -5.74
CA GLY A 154 -34.16 -17.42 -7.15
C GLY A 154 -35.60 -16.94 -7.33
N THR A 155 -36.08 -16.05 -6.45
CA THR A 155 -37.43 -15.49 -6.57
C THR A 155 -37.55 -14.55 -7.77
N ASN A 156 -38.77 -14.17 -8.15
CA ASN A 156 -39.00 -13.23 -9.28
C ASN A 156 -38.25 -11.89 -9.12
N ASP A 157 -37.93 -11.49 -7.89
CA ASP A 157 -37.22 -10.25 -7.58
C ASP A 157 -35.69 -10.42 -7.53
N ALA A 158 -35.15 -11.61 -7.83
CA ALA A 158 -33.73 -11.91 -7.66
C ALA A 158 -32.80 -10.98 -8.45
N ALA A 159 -33.17 -10.58 -9.67
CA ALA A 159 -32.37 -9.65 -10.48
C ALA A 159 -32.26 -8.27 -9.80
N ARG A 160 -33.39 -7.72 -9.33
CA ARG A 160 -33.42 -6.45 -8.60
C ARG A 160 -32.66 -6.54 -7.27
N ALA A 161 -32.81 -7.65 -6.55
CA ALA A 161 -32.08 -7.93 -5.33
C ALA A 161 -30.56 -8.00 -5.56
N ALA A 162 -30.12 -8.60 -6.67
CA ALA A 162 -28.72 -8.64 -7.07
C ALA A 162 -28.16 -7.24 -7.34
N VAL A 163 -28.89 -6.38 -8.04
CA VAL A 163 -28.50 -4.97 -8.27
C VAL A 163 -28.34 -4.22 -6.95
N THR A 164 -29.26 -4.40 -5.99
CA THR A 164 -29.17 -3.79 -4.66
C THR A 164 -27.92 -4.24 -3.91
N ILE A 165 -27.64 -5.55 -3.88
CA ILE A 165 -26.45 -6.12 -3.24
C ILE A 165 -25.18 -5.57 -3.90
N ALA A 166 -25.11 -5.62 -5.24
CA ALA A 166 -23.98 -5.14 -6.00
C ALA A 166 -23.70 -3.65 -5.74
N THR A 167 -24.74 -2.83 -5.71
CA THR A 167 -24.63 -1.40 -5.41
C THR A 167 -24.01 -1.17 -4.02
N ARG A 168 -24.48 -1.88 -2.98
CA ARG A 168 -23.93 -1.76 -1.62
C ARG A 168 -22.44 -2.15 -1.56
N VAL A 169 -22.09 -3.29 -2.16
CA VAL A 169 -20.71 -3.79 -2.17
C VAL A 169 -19.78 -2.86 -2.96
N LEU A 170 -20.17 -2.48 -4.18
CA LEU A 170 -19.35 -1.62 -5.04
C LEU A 170 -19.20 -0.21 -4.45
N THR A 171 -20.21 0.31 -3.76
CA THR A 171 -20.10 1.60 -3.04
C THR A 171 -19.02 1.53 -1.96
N ALA A 172 -18.93 0.43 -1.22
CA ALA A 172 -17.89 0.24 -0.21
C ALA A 172 -16.48 0.19 -0.84
N LEU A 173 -16.36 -0.43 -2.02
CA LEU A 173 -15.10 -0.54 -2.77
C LEU A 173 -14.68 0.80 -3.41
N ASP A 174 -15.64 1.56 -3.93
CA ASP A 174 -15.43 2.91 -4.48
C ASP A 174 -14.96 3.88 -3.38
N ALA A 175 -15.58 3.81 -2.20
CA ALA A 175 -15.15 4.57 -1.04
C ALA A 175 -13.73 4.21 -0.59
N ALA A 176 -13.36 2.93 -0.63
CA ALA A 176 -11.99 2.50 -0.33
C ALA A 176 -10.97 3.05 -1.33
N SER A 177 -11.34 3.11 -2.62
CA SER A 177 -10.51 3.68 -3.69
C SER A 177 -10.32 5.18 -3.49
N THR A 178 -11.39 5.89 -3.13
CA THR A 178 -11.36 7.33 -2.82
C THR A 178 -10.48 7.61 -1.60
N ASP A 179 -10.63 6.81 -0.53
CA ASP A 179 -9.80 6.92 0.67
C ASP A 179 -8.31 6.70 0.34
N ALA A 180 -7.98 5.81 -0.60
CA ALA A 180 -6.61 5.54 -1.02
C ALA A 180 -5.95 6.74 -1.73
N GLU A 181 -6.72 7.58 -2.44
CA GLU A 181 -6.22 8.78 -3.11
C GLU A 181 -5.74 9.85 -2.12
N THR A 182 -6.23 9.80 -0.88
CA THR A 182 -5.82 10.72 0.19
C THR A 182 -4.47 10.35 0.82
N ILE A 183 -3.95 9.15 0.55
CA ILE A 183 -2.66 8.69 1.09
C ILE A 183 -1.53 9.51 0.44
N PRO A 184 -0.73 10.24 1.24
CA PRO A 184 0.43 10.97 0.78
C PRO A 184 1.33 10.12 -0.12
N ARG A 185 1.60 10.58 -1.33
CA ARG A 185 2.65 9.95 -2.14
C ARG A 185 3.98 10.56 -1.75
N PRO A 186 5.01 9.75 -1.46
CA PRO A 186 6.34 10.28 -1.25
C PRO A 186 6.73 11.01 -2.53
N ALA A 187 7.11 12.29 -2.39
CA ALA A 187 7.73 13.02 -3.48
C ALA A 187 8.88 12.15 -3.96
N HIS A 188 8.82 11.68 -5.22
CA HIS A 188 9.78 10.72 -5.74
C HIS A 188 11.19 11.22 -5.45
N GLY A 189 11.84 10.58 -4.48
CA GLY A 189 13.20 10.90 -4.11
C GLY A 189 14.03 10.75 -5.36
N ARG A 190 14.64 11.85 -5.79
CA ARG A 190 15.61 11.85 -6.89
C ARG A 190 16.55 10.69 -6.62
N ARG A 191 16.49 9.67 -7.50
CA ARG A 191 17.33 8.47 -7.43
C ARG A 191 18.77 8.96 -7.17
N PRO A 192 19.43 8.60 -6.05
CA PRO A 192 20.82 8.97 -5.86
C PRO A 192 21.56 8.45 -7.08
N ALA A 193 22.27 9.35 -7.76
CA ALA A 193 22.98 9.01 -8.98
C ALA A 193 23.89 7.82 -8.66
N ALA A 194 23.65 6.68 -9.31
CA ALA A 194 24.61 5.59 -9.37
C ALA A 194 25.83 6.14 -10.12
N GLY A 195 26.78 6.69 -9.37
CA GLY A 195 27.82 7.53 -9.96
C GLY A 195 28.80 8.12 -8.96
N ALA A 196 29.19 7.37 -7.94
CA ALA A 196 30.46 7.61 -7.26
C ALA A 196 31.32 6.37 -7.47
N SER A 197 31.85 6.22 -8.69
CA SER A 197 33.04 5.40 -8.88
C SER A 197 34.11 5.99 -7.95
N PRO A 198 34.78 5.18 -7.11
CA PRO A 198 35.84 5.70 -6.25
C PRO A 198 36.87 6.42 -7.12
N PRO A 199 37.39 7.59 -6.71
CA PRO A 199 38.45 8.24 -7.46
C PRO A 199 39.61 7.25 -7.60
N ALA A 200 40.11 7.07 -8.83
CA ALA A 200 41.22 6.18 -9.22
C ALA A 200 42.57 6.51 -8.55
N SER A 201 42.57 7.29 -7.47
CA SER A 201 43.72 7.86 -6.80
C SER A 201 44.37 6.91 -5.79
N TYR A 202 43.72 5.81 -5.39
CA TYR A 202 44.28 4.86 -4.42
C TYR A 202 45.31 3.88 -5.00
N GLU A 203 45.38 3.70 -6.32
CA GLU A 203 46.39 2.82 -6.95
C GLU A 203 47.80 3.44 -7.05
N ARG A 204 47.97 4.73 -6.72
CA ARG A 204 49.29 5.39 -6.80
C ARG A 204 50.12 5.36 -5.52
N ILE A 205 49.52 5.11 -4.35
CA ILE A 205 50.23 5.22 -3.07
C ILE A 205 50.98 3.92 -2.72
N THR A 206 50.61 2.77 -3.30
CA THR A 206 51.28 1.48 -3.05
C THR A 206 52.47 1.17 -3.98
N ARG A 207 52.85 2.08 -4.90
CA ARG A 207 54.00 1.87 -5.81
C ARG A 207 55.24 2.72 -5.54
N LEU A 208 55.28 3.46 -4.43
CA LEU A 208 56.46 4.26 -4.04
C LEU A 208 57.32 3.64 -2.92
N SER A 209 57.13 2.34 -2.66
CA SER A 209 58.03 1.55 -1.80
C SER A 209 58.62 0.39 -2.60
N CYS A 210 59.55 0.69 -3.50
CA CYS A 210 60.58 -0.21 -4.06
C CYS A 210 61.75 0.66 -4.52
#